data_AF-A0A3B9CV86-F1
#
_entry.id   AF-A0A3B9CV86-F1
#
_cell.length_a   1.000
_cell.length_b   1.000
_cell.length_c   1.000
_cell.angle_alpha   90.00
_cell.angle_beta   90.00
_cell.angle_gamma   90.00
#
_symmetry.space_group_name_H-M   'P 1'
#
loop_
_entity.id
_entity.type
_entity.pdbx_description
1 polymer ?
#
loop_
_entity_poly.entity_id
_entity_poly.type
_entity_poly.pdbx_seq_one_letter_code
_entity_poly.pdbx_strand_id
1 'polypeptide(L)'
;HSDESTTRGWRSVHITDGDMPYMDKWWVPGLQIGYEHTFVHQVADFLKSIQDGTPCSPTFREAQETQQICDAVLASAREKAWKNVG
;
A
#
# COMPACT_ATOMS: atom_id res chain seq x y z
N HIS A 1 25.82 5.24 14.01
CA HIS A 1 25.39 3.86 13.71
C HIS A 1 24.54 3.94 12.46
N SER A 2 25.18 3.69 11.31
CA SER A 2 24.71 3.79 9.91
C SER A 2 25.76 3.00 9.11
N ASP A 3 25.53 2.08 8.18
CA ASP A 3 24.67 0.92 8.27
C ASP A 3 25.45 -0.32 8.80
N GLU A 4 25.23 -1.58 8.35
CA GLU A 4 25.87 -2.84 8.84
C GLU A 4 25.39 -3.31 10.24
N SER A 5 25.97 -4.34 10.92
CA SER A 5 25.54 -4.74 12.31
C SER A 5 25.41 -3.53 13.25
N THR A 6 26.22 -2.54 12.92
CA THR A 6 26.41 -1.16 13.36
C THR A 6 25.40 -0.12 12.82
N THR A 7 24.29 -0.49 12.19
CA THR A 7 23.15 0.40 11.86
C THR A 7 21.98 0.32 12.81
N ARG A 8 22.14 -0.52 13.81
CA ARG A 8 21.08 -0.79 14.76
C ARG A 8 20.60 0.50 15.43
N GLY A 9 19.31 0.81 15.29
CA GLY A 9 18.63 1.92 15.95
C GLY A 9 17.43 2.48 15.19
N TRP A 10 16.62 3.29 15.87
CA TRP A 10 15.60 4.11 15.23
C TRP A 10 16.26 5.16 14.34
N ARG A 11 15.77 5.30 13.11
CA ARG A 11 16.24 6.32 12.17
C ARG A 11 15.08 7.00 11.46
N SER A 12 15.26 8.27 11.15
CA SER A 12 14.40 8.97 10.21
C SER A 12 14.82 8.59 8.79
N VAL A 13 13.84 8.23 7.97
CA VAL A 13 14.04 7.94 6.54
C VAL A 13 13.47 9.10 5.75
N HIS A 14 14.26 9.66 4.84
CA HIS A 14 13.76 10.63 3.88
C HIS A 14 13.01 9.86 2.78
N ILE A 15 11.71 10.11 2.64
CA ILE A 15 10.82 9.31 1.78
C ILE A 15 10.49 9.98 0.44
N THR A 16 11.07 11.14 0.17
CA THR A 16 10.86 11.90 -1.07
C THR A 16 12.06 11.84 -2.01
N ASP A 17 13.06 11.00 -1.71
CA ASP A 17 14.12 10.71 -2.67
C ASP A 17 13.58 9.89 -3.84
N GLY A 18 14.17 10.06 -5.03
CA GLY A 18 13.67 9.46 -6.27
C GLY A 18 13.79 7.92 -6.34
N ASP A 19 14.59 7.31 -5.46
CA ASP A 19 14.66 5.86 -5.30
C ASP A 19 13.44 5.27 -4.58
N MET A 20 12.66 6.12 -3.90
CA MET A 20 11.41 5.72 -3.27
C MET A 20 10.34 5.44 -4.33
N PRO A 21 9.42 4.48 -4.09
CA PRO A 21 8.36 4.15 -5.04
C PRO A 21 7.61 5.39 -5.54
N TYR A 22 7.49 5.49 -6.86
CA TYR A 22 6.85 6.60 -7.59
C TYR A 22 7.54 7.97 -7.50
N MET A 23 8.52 8.19 -6.61
CA MET A 23 9.02 9.54 -6.33
C MET A 23 9.87 10.11 -7.46
N ASP A 24 10.47 9.28 -8.31
CA ASP A 24 11.13 9.71 -9.54
C ASP A 24 10.18 10.32 -10.59
N LYS A 25 8.86 10.28 -10.36
CA LYS A 25 7.83 10.86 -11.25
C LYS A 25 7.31 12.21 -10.77
N TRP A 26 7.77 12.71 -9.62
CA TRP A 26 7.26 13.92 -9.00
C TRP A 26 8.35 14.99 -8.86
N TRP A 27 8.31 15.74 -7.76
CA TRP A 27 9.16 16.88 -7.46
C TRP A 27 10.55 16.47 -6.96
N VAL A 28 11.44 17.44 -6.82
CA VAL A 28 12.74 17.21 -6.17
C VAL A 28 12.56 16.84 -4.68
N PRO A 29 13.52 16.13 -4.06
CA PRO A 29 13.40 15.68 -2.68
C PRO A 29 13.14 16.84 -1.70
N GLY A 30 12.25 16.60 -0.73
CA GLY A 30 11.81 17.58 0.27
C GLY A 30 10.48 18.27 -0.05
N LEU A 31 9.96 18.15 -1.28
CA LEU A 31 8.61 18.59 -1.60
C LEU A 31 7.60 17.46 -1.35
N GLN A 32 6.57 17.78 -0.58
CA GLN A 32 5.55 16.82 -0.19
C GLN A 32 4.59 16.52 -1.35
N ILE A 33 4.09 15.28 -1.35
CA ILE A 33 2.92 14.86 -2.10
C ILE A 33 1.77 14.55 -1.13
N GLY A 34 0.54 14.65 -1.61
CA GLY A 34 -0.67 14.46 -0.82
C GLY A 34 -1.46 13.20 -1.17
N TYR A 35 -2.59 13.03 -0.47
CA TYR A 35 -3.54 11.93 -0.65
C TYR A 35 -3.98 11.73 -2.10
N GLU A 36 -4.10 12.83 -2.85
CA GLU A 36 -4.47 12.84 -4.26
C GLU A 36 -3.49 12.08 -5.16
N HIS A 37 -2.21 11.99 -4.78
CA HIS A 37 -1.18 11.33 -5.58
C HIS A 37 -1.36 9.82 -5.57
N THR A 38 -1.92 9.25 -4.49
CA THR A 38 -2.24 7.82 -4.41
C THR A 38 -3.15 7.38 -5.55
N PHE A 39 -4.12 8.22 -5.94
CA PHE A 39 -5.03 7.90 -7.05
C PHE A 39 -4.30 7.95 -8.40
N VAL A 40 -3.36 8.88 -8.57
CA VAL A 40 -2.54 8.95 -9.78
C VAL A 40 -1.66 7.71 -9.89
N HIS A 41 -1.04 7.26 -8.78
CA HIS A 41 -0.23 6.03 -8.76
C HIS A 41 -1.08 4.80 -9.11
N GLN A 42 -2.27 4.67 -8.53
CA GLN A 42 -3.19 3.56 -8.82
C GLN A 42 -3.59 3.51 -10.31
N VAL A 43 -3.93 4.65 -10.91
CA VAL A 43 -4.29 4.69 -12.34
C VAL A 43 -3.08 4.40 -13.22
N ALA A 44 -1.89 4.89 -12.85
CA ALA A 44 -0.66 4.61 -13.59
C ALA A 44 -0.34 3.10 -13.62
N ASP A 45 -0.41 2.43 -12.48
CA ASP A 45 -0.16 0.99 -12.37
C ASP A 45 -1.20 0.17 -13.11
N PHE A 46 -2.47 0.55 -13.03
CA PHE A 46 -3.55 -0.11 -13.77
C PHE A 46 -3.32 -0.02 -15.28
N LEU A 47 -3.03 1.17 -15.81
CA LEU A 47 -2.75 1.34 -17.24
C LEU A 47 -1.48 0.59 -17.67
N LYS A 48 -0.45 0.59 -16.82
CA LYS A 48 0.79 -0.16 -17.07
C LYS A 48 0.54 -1.67 -17.11
N SER A 49 -0.29 -2.20 -16.23
CA SER A 49 -0.67 -3.62 -16.22
C SER A 49 -1.40 -4.05 -17.49
N ILE A 50 -2.26 -3.18 -18.04
CA ILE A 50 -2.95 -3.43 -19.32
C ILE A 50 -1.94 -3.50 -20.46
N GLN A 51 -0.97 -2.58 -20.48
CA GLN A 51 0.08 -2.58 -21.48
C GLN A 51 0.96 -3.84 -21.40
N ASP A 52 1.33 -4.24 -20.18
CA ASP A 52 2.28 -5.33 -19.95
C ASP A 52 1.60 -6.71 -19.92
N GLY A 53 0.26 -6.77 -19.90
CA GLY A 53 -0.51 -8.00 -19.80
C GLY A 53 -0.35 -8.72 -18.46
N THR A 54 0.01 -7.99 -17.39
CA THR A 54 0.23 -8.53 -16.04
C THR A 54 -0.98 -8.26 -15.14
N PRO A 55 -1.22 -9.09 -14.10
CA PRO A 55 -2.26 -8.79 -13.12
C PRO A 55 -1.96 -7.48 -12.37
N CYS A 56 -3.00 -6.65 -12.17
CA CYS A 56 -2.95 -5.48 -11.30
C CYS A 56 -3.63 -5.80 -9.97
N SER A 57 -2.90 -5.69 -8.87
CA SER A 57 -3.49 -5.70 -7.53
C SER A 57 -3.97 -4.28 -7.14
N PRO A 58 -4.99 -4.15 -6.28
CA PRO A 58 -5.84 -5.22 -5.78
C PRO A 58 -6.81 -5.74 -6.85
N THR A 59 -6.93 -7.06 -6.91
CA THR A 59 -7.84 -7.82 -7.78
C THR A 59 -9.20 -7.98 -7.12
N PHE A 60 -10.20 -8.43 -7.89
CA PHE A 60 -11.52 -8.75 -7.34
C PHE A 60 -11.50 -9.89 -6.32
N ARG A 61 -10.53 -10.81 -6.41
CA ARG A 61 -10.35 -11.86 -5.40
C ARG A 61 -9.91 -11.28 -4.06
N GLU A 62 -8.91 -10.41 -4.06
CA GLU A 62 -8.43 -9.73 -2.85
C GLU A 62 -9.54 -8.82 -2.26
N ALA A 63 -10.36 -8.19 -3.11
CA ALA A 63 -11.53 -7.43 -2.68
C ALA A 63 -12.59 -8.33 -2.00
N GLN A 64 -12.84 -9.53 -2.52
CA GLN A 64 -13.74 -10.51 -1.90
C GLN A 64 -13.24 -10.92 -0.51
N GLU A 65 -11.94 -11.22 -0.38
CA GLU A 65 -11.33 -11.60 0.90
C GLU A 65 -11.47 -10.46 1.93
N THR A 66 -11.28 -9.21 1.49
CA THR A 66 -11.52 -8.02 2.34
C THR A 66 -12.98 -7.95 2.78
N GLN A 67 -13.93 -8.22 1.88
CA GLN A 67 -15.36 -8.20 2.21
C GLN A 67 -15.73 -9.29 3.24
N GLN A 68 -15.13 -10.48 3.16
CA GLN A 68 -15.35 -11.55 4.15
C GLN A 68 -14.91 -11.12 5.56
N ILE A 69 -13.81 -10.37 5.66
CA ILE A 69 -13.37 -9.79 6.94
C ILE A 69 -14.40 -8.78 7.45
N CYS A 70 -14.88 -7.87 6.59
CA CYS A 70 -15.93 -6.92 6.97
C CYS A 70 -17.18 -7.61 7.50
N ASP A 71 -17.63 -8.67 6.83
CA ASP A 71 -18.81 -9.43 7.23
C ASP A 71 -18.60 -10.13 8.59
N ALA A 72 -17.41 -10.70 8.81
CA ALA A 72 -17.04 -11.33 10.07
C ALA A 72 -16.95 -10.34 11.23
N VAL A 73 -16.44 -9.13 11.00
CA VAL A 73 -16.44 -8.03 12.00
C VAL A 73 -17.88 -7.69 12.40
N LEU A 74 -18.78 -7.55 11.42
CA LEU A 74 -20.18 -7.26 11.70
C LEU A 74 -20.88 -8.41 12.45
N ALA A 75 -20.58 -9.66 12.11
CA ALA A 75 -21.12 -10.83 12.81
C ALA A 75 -20.58 -10.94 14.25
N SER A 76 -19.28 -10.72 14.45
CA SER A 76 -18.63 -10.69 15.75
C SER A 76 -19.25 -9.64 16.67
N ALA A 77 -19.48 -8.42 16.15
CA ALA A 77 -20.11 -7.35 16.92
C ALA A 77 -21.53 -7.70 17.40
N ARG A 78 -22.31 -8.41 16.58
CA ARG A 78 -23.67 -8.87 16.95
C ARG A 78 -23.66 -9.96 18.01
N GLU A 79 -22.76 -10.93 17.87
CA GLU A 79 -22.76 -12.14 18.69
C GLU A 79 -21.82 -12.08 19.89
N LYS A 80 -20.97 -11.04 19.97
CA LYS A 80 -19.93 -10.86 20.99
C LYS A 80 -18.97 -12.07 21.06
N ALA A 81 -18.68 -12.66 19.91
CA ALA A 81 -17.86 -13.85 19.77
C ALA A 81 -16.94 -13.75 18.55
N TRP A 82 -15.75 -14.34 18.67
CA TRP A 82 -14.81 -14.43 17.57
C TRP A 82 -15.41 -15.17 16.37
N LYS A 83 -15.00 -14.76 15.16
CA LYS A 83 -15.43 -15.35 13.88
C LYS A 83 -14.21 -15.81 13.12
N ASN A 84 -14.28 -17.01 12.56
CA ASN A 84 -13.28 -17.48 11.60
C ASN A 84 -13.52 -16.78 10.26
N VAL A 85 -12.43 -16.35 9.62
CA VAL A 85 -12.44 -15.78 8.27
C VAL A 85 -11.44 -16.61 7.47
N GLY A 86 -11.93 -17.32 6.44
CA GLY A 86 -11.14 -18.34 5.74
C GLY A 86 -11.18 -19.68 6.46
#